data_AF-A0A7C4HG30-F1
#
_entry.id   AF-A0A7C4HG30-F1
#
_cell.length_a   1.000
_cell.length_b   1.000
_cell.length_c   1.000
_cell.angle_alpha   90.00
_cell.angle_beta   90.00
_cell.angle_gamma   90.00
#
_symmetry.space_group_name_H-M   'P 1'
#
loop_
_entity.id
_entity.type
_entity.pdbx_description
1 polymer ?
#
loop_
_entity_poly.entity_id
_entity_poly.type
_entity_poly.pdbx_seq_one_letter_code
_entity_poly.pdbx_strand_id
1 'polypeptide(L)'
;MVKEEKIEVPVIRLGQKGLVLYQGKLKARDLLDLWDVKKFKDEHLQHPSISPGYQRETENRANKIATYVVECEIPLIPSILVSLRKGEFEELERDYGFLRIPREKGAIYVIDGQHRCMGFDLLKRSIEGERKPLLQAGGESLLDYEVPVTFIDARKAADLATEKIDKSILERELGRDKLREEDVERVFFFITNKTQKSLQATLKDVNMYFIASAGIKGIPIIEEQRWRADTVPIVRDLRYDPDSPLYGLIRIVGPTGAQRTIRFSSFISSLED
;
A
#
# COMPACT_ATOMS: atom_id res chain seq x y z
N MET A 1 9.01 32.43 -2.06
CA MET A 1 9.98 31.60 -1.30
C MET A 1 10.69 30.69 -2.28
N VAL A 2 12.02 30.76 -2.34
CA VAL A 2 12.83 29.80 -3.11
C VAL A 2 12.74 28.47 -2.36
N LYS A 3 12.10 27.46 -2.95
CA LYS A 3 12.10 26.10 -2.36
C LYS A 3 13.55 25.61 -2.37
N GLU A 4 14.02 25.08 -1.26
CA GLU A 4 15.31 24.35 -1.22
C GLU A 4 15.30 23.23 -2.27
N GLU A 5 16.40 23.10 -3.00
CA GLU A 5 16.54 22.17 -4.13
C GLU A 5 16.52 20.70 -3.69
N LYS A 6 16.85 20.45 -2.43
CA LYS A 6 16.84 19.12 -1.80
C LYS A 6 15.97 19.14 -0.55
N ILE A 7 15.40 18.00 -0.21
CA ILE A 7 14.78 17.76 1.08
C ILE A 7 15.69 16.90 1.94
N GLU A 8 15.71 17.17 3.25
CA GLU A 8 16.40 16.34 4.23
C GLU A 8 15.39 15.52 5.01
N VAL A 9 15.52 14.19 4.92
CA VAL A 9 14.62 13.26 5.59
C VAL A 9 15.40 12.57 6.70
N PRO A 10 15.07 12.80 7.98
CA PRO A 10 15.65 12.02 9.07
C PRO A 10 15.26 10.56 8.91
N VAL A 11 16.25 9.66 8.93
CA VAL A 11 16.03 8.23 8.75
C VAL A 11 16.89 7.39 9.69
N ILE A 12 16.47 6.14 9.88
CA ILE A 12 17.29 5.06 10.38
C ILE A 12 17.63 4.13 9.22
N ARG A 13 18.91 3.90 8.98
CA ARG A 13 19.42 2.90 8.03
C ARG A 13 19.21 1.51 8.61
N LEU A 14 18.72 0.59 7.78
CA LEU A 14 18.47 -0.79 8.15
C LEU A 14 19.18 -1.71 7.16
N GLY A 15 19.69 -2.84 7.65
CA GLY A 15 20.27 -3.90 6.84
C GLY A 15 19.40 -5.16 6.87
N GLN A 16 19.02 -5.69 5.71
CA GLN A 16 18.31 -6.98 5.60
C GLN A 16 18.97 -7.89 4.57
N LYS A 17 19.69 -8.92 5.02
CA LYS A 17 20.43 -9.85 4.15
C LYS A 17 21.30 -9.15 3.08
N GLY A 18 21.94 -8.05 3.47
CA GLY A 18 22.79 -7.21 2.60
C GLY A 18 22.06 -6.10 1.85
N LEU A 19 20.73 -6.09 1.86
CA LEU A 19 19.93 -4.97 1.33
C LEU A 19 19.98 -3.79 2.29
N VAL A 20 20.12 -2.59 1.74
CA VAL A 20 20.08 -1.34 2.49
C VAL A 20 18.69 -0.72 2.33
N LEU A 21 18.08 -0.44 3.47
CA LEU A 21 16.79 0.21 3.58
C LEU A 21 16.96 1.45 4.46
N TYR A 22 16.05 2.41 4.32
CA TYR A 22 15.95 3.54 5.23
C TYR A 22 14.50 3.67 5.69
N GLN A 23 14.30 3.87 6.99
CA GLN A 23 12.98 4.12 7.55
C GLN A 23 12.91 5.56 8.05
N GLY A 24 11.96 6.33 7.52
CA GLY A 24 11.71 7.70 7.95
C GLY A 24 10.26 8.09 7.76
N LYS A 25 10.02 9.40 7.68
CA LYS A 25 8.71 9.98 7.42
C LYS A 25 8.84 11.19 6.49
N LEU A 26 7.86 11.37 5.62
CA LEU A 26 7.71 12.53 4.76
C LEU A 26 6.41 13.24 5.07
N LYS A 27 6.40 14.57 5.00
CA LYS A 27 5.13 15.30 4.93
C LYS A 27 4.43 14.94 3.62
N ALA A 28 3.10 14.89 3.63
CA ALA A 28 2.31 14.61 2.44
C ALA A 28 2.68 15.55 1.27
N ARG A 29 2.89 16.84 1.52
CA ARG A 29 3.36 17.79 0.48
C ARG A 29 4.69 17.40 -0.17
N ASP A 30 5.65 16.94 0.63
CA ASP A 30 6.97 16.57 0.14
C ASP A 30 6.88 15.25 -0.63
N LEU A 31 6.11 14.29 -0.10
CA LEU A 31 5.80 13.05 -0.83
C LEU A 31 5.25 13.36 -2.22
N LEU A 32 4.28 14.28 -2.34
CA LEU A 32 3.63 14.65 -3.61
C LEU A 32 4.59 15.28 -4.63
N ASP A 33 5.56 16.06 -4.16
CA ASP A 33 6.62 16.67 -4.99
C ASP A 33 7.60 15.60 -5.54
N LEU A 34 7.81 14.49 -4.83
CA LEU A 34 8.87 13.51 -5.15
C LEU A 34 8.39 12.26 -5.91
N TRP A 35 7.21 11.74 -5.56
CA TRP A 35 6.83 10.37 -5.93
C TRP A 35 6.48 10.22 -7.41
N ASP A 36 6.83 9.07 -7.99
CA ASP A 36 6.32 8.63 -9.29
C ASP A 36 5.99 7.13 -9.24
N VAL A 37 5.31 6.62 -10.27
CA VAL A 37 5.00 5.20 -10.43
C VAL A 37 5.41 4.72 -11.82
N LYS A 38 6.04 3.55 -11.88
CA LYS A 38 6.29 2.89 -13.15
C LYS A 38 5.02 2.19 -13.63
N LYS A 39 4.26 2.86 -14.50
CA LYS A 39 3.01 2.36 -15.08
C LYS A 39 3.27 1.30 -16.15
N PHE A 40 2.62 0.15 -16.02
CA PHE A 40 2.58 -0.85 -17.09
C PHE A 40 1.70 -0.34 -18.23
N LYS A 41 2.15 -0.52 -19.47
CA LYS A 41 1.40 -0.27 -20.71
C LYS A 41 1.54 -1.51 -21.59
N ASP A 42 0.47 -1.91 -22.26
CA ASP A 42 0.45 -3.11 -23.11
C ASP A 42 1.47 -3.03 -24.25
N GLU A 43 1.71 -1.81 -24.75
CA GLU A 43 2.72 -1.47 -25.77
C GLU A 43 4.14 -1.96 -25.40
N HIS A 44 4.46 -2.06 -24.11
CA HIS A 44 5.77 -2.53 -23.67
C HIS A 44 5.99 -4.03 -23.93
N LEU A 45 4.93 -4.82 -24.14
CA LEU A 45 5.07 -6.23 -24.56
C LEU A 45 5.50 -6.37 -26.02
N GLN A 46 5.36 -5.30 -26.82
CA GLN A 46 5.71 -5.28 -28.24
C GLN A 46 7.13 -4.77 -28.49
N HIS A 47 7.75 -4.13 -27.50
CA HIS A 47 9.10 -3.55 -27.60
C HIS A 47 10.00 -4.03 -26.47
N PRO A 48 10.75 -5.15 -26.65
CA PRO A 48 11.60 -5.75 -25.61
C PRO A 48 12.67 -4.81 -25.04
N SER A 49 13.01 -3.74 -25.76
CA SER A 49 14.01 -2.74 -25.36
C SER A 49 13.48 -1.68 -24.38
N ILE A 50 12.16 -1.57 -24.20
CA ILE A 50 11.55 -0.64 -23.25
C ILE A 50 11.25 -1.41 -21.96
N SER A 51 11.85 -1.01 -20.83
CA SER A 51 11.56 -1.61 -19.53
C SER A 51 10.10 -1.32 -19.14
N PRO A 52 9.19 -2.33 -19.12
CA PRO A 52 7.79 -2.09 -18.82
C PRO A 52 7.61 -1.60 -17.38
N GLY A 53 6.75 -0.63 -17.13
CA GLY A 53 6.32 -0.41 -15.73
C GLY A 53 5.60 -1.63 -15.17
N TYR A 54 5.28 -1.66 -13.88
CA TYR A 54 4.78 -2.86 -13.20
C TYR A 54 3.48 -2.63 -12.41
N GLN A 55 2.95 -1.41 -12.43
CA GLN A 55 1.73 -1.03 -11.72
C GLN A 55 0.62 -0.60 -12.67
N ARG A 56 -0.64 -0.81 -12.24
CA ARG A 56 -1.86 -0.35 -12.93
C ARG A 56 -2.40 0.91 -12.28
N GLU A 57 -2.90 1.83 -13.10
CA GLU A 57 -3.63 3.02 -12.63
C GLU A 57 -5.04 2.61 -12.18
N THR A 58 -5.41 2.95 -10.95
CA THR A 58 -6.77 2.71 -10.42
C THR A 58 -7.16 3.79 -9.42
N GLU A 59 -8.19 4.57 -9.74
CA GLU A 59 -8.59 5.77 -8.98
C GLU A 59 -9.54 5.50 -7.80
N ASN A 60 -10.43 4.51 -7.88
CA ASN A 60 -11.52 4.33 -6.89
C ASN A 60 -11.04 4.16 -5.44
N ARG A 61 -9.85 3.56 -5.22
CA ARG A 61 -9.29 3.40 -3.88
C ARG A 61 -8.69 4.69 -3.33
N ALA A 62 -8.27 5.63 -4.18
CA ALA A 62 -7.67 6.88 -3.75
C ALA A 62 -8.69 7.78 -3.04
N ASN A 63 -9.93 7.86 -3.53
CA ASN A 63 -11.01 8.60 -2.85
C ASN A 63 -11.25 8.05 -1.44
N LYS A 64 -11.28 6.73 -1.27
CA LYS A 64 -11.45 6.10 0.06
C LYS A 64 -10.31 6.45 1.01
N ILE A 65 -9.07 6.55 0.52
CA ILE A 65 -7.97 7.00 1.38
C ILE A 65 -8.14 8.47 1.76
N ALA A 66 -8.49 9.35 0.81
CA ALA A 66 -8.71 10.77 1.11
C ALA A 66 -9.80 10.95 2.17
N THR A 67 -10.94 10.28 2.02
CA THR A 67 -12.03 10.26 2.99
C THR A 67 -11.58 9.69 4.34
N TYR A 68 -10.86 8.56 4.35
CA TYR A 68 -10.35 7.95 5.58
C TYR A 68 -9.42 8.89 6.37
N VAL A 69 -8.51 9.59 5.70
CA VAL A 69 -7.60 10.55 6.36
C VAL A 69 -8.37 11.73 6.97
N VAL A 70 -9.48 12.12 6.36
CA VAL A 70 -10.31 13.25 6.78
C VAL A 70 -11.29 12.88 7.90
N GLU A 71 -11.96 11.74 7.77
CA GLU A 71 -13.16 11.42 8.57
C GLU A 71 -12.89 10.39 9.66
N CYS A 72 -11.87 9.53 9.51
CA CYS A 72 -11.61 8.48 10.48
C CYS A 72 -11.12 9.05 11.81
N GLU A 73 -11.67 8.54 12.90
CA GLU A 73 -11.23 8.88 14.26
C GLU A 73 -9.79 8.42 14.55
N ILE A 74 -9.30 7.44 13.78
CA ILE A 74 -7.93 6.90 13.86
C ILE A 74 -7.33 6.87 12.44
N PRO A 75 -6.93 8.02 11.87
CA PRO A 75 -6.49 8.12 10.48
C PRO A 75 -5.03 7.64 10.34
N LEU A 76 -4.75 6.38 10.67
CA LEU A 76 -3.40 5.80 10.60
C LEU A 76 -3.08 5.37 9.17
N ILE A 77 -1.98 5.89 8.60
CA ILE A 77 -1.46 5.48 7.30
C ILE A 77 -0.25 4.55 7.48
N PRO A 78 -0.30 3.29 7.00
CA PRO A 78 0.86 2.40 7.04
C PRO A 78 2.01 2.91 6.18
N SER A 79 3.23 2.39 6.40
CA SER A 79 4.42 2.79 5.64
C SER A 79 4.24 2.61 4.13
N ILE A 80 4.67 3.60 3.35
CA ILE A 80 4.77 3.52 1.90
C ILE A 80 6.14 2.95 1.55
N LEU A 81 6.16 1.90 0.73
CA LEU A 81 7.41 1.32 0.25
C LEU A 81 7.82 2.00 -1.04
N VAL A 82 9.00 2.59 -1.08
CA VAL A 82 9.51 3.32 -2.24
C VAL A 82 10.92 2.86 -2.61
N SER A 83 11.22 2.90 -3.90
CA SER A 83 12.56 2.82 -4.46
C SER A 83 13.17 4.22 -4.44
N LEU A 84 14.28 4.37 -3.73
CA LEU A 84 15.10 5.58 -3.76
C LEU A 84 16.01 5.50 -4.99
N ARG A 85 15.73 6.34 -6.00
CA ARG A 85 16.54 6.38 -7.23
C ARG A 85 17.53 7.54 -7.25
N LYS A 86 17.16 8.64 -6.60
CA LYS A 86 18.00 9.83 -6.48
C LYS A 86 18.03 10.25 -5.02
N GLY A 87 19.21 10.27 -4.44
CA GLY A 87 19.43 10.72 -3.08
C GLY A 87 20.68 10.13 -2.47
N GLU A 88 21.14 10.76 -1.41
CA GLU A 88 22.37 10.39 -0.71
C GLU A 88 22.07 10.28 0.79
N PHE A 89 22.61 9.25 1.43
CA PHE A 89 22.53 9.08 2.87
C PHE A 89 23.78 9.67 3.52
N GLU A 90 23.57 10.61 4.43
CA GLU A 90 24.60 11.11 5.33
C GLU A 90 24.38 10.53 6.71
N GLU A 91 25.32 9.70 7.16
CA GLU A 91 25.29 9.09 8.49
C GLU A 91 25.73 10.12 9.54
N LEU A 92 24.93 10.27 10.60
CA LEU A 92 25.29 11.10 11.75
C LEU A 92 25.78 10.25 12.92
N GLU A 93 25.00 9.24 13.31
CA GLU A 93 25.33 8.38 14.44
C GLU A 93 24.66 7.03 14.32
N ARG A 94 25.44 5.93 14.33
CA ARG A 94 24.96 4.54 14.49
C ARG A 94 23.71 4.23 13.66
N ASP A 95 23.85 4.24 12.33
CA ASP A 95 22.76 4.05 11.36
C ASP A 95 21.69 5.16 11.29
N TYR A 96 21.66 6.12 12.23
CA TYR A 96 20.82 7.31 12.12
C TYR A 96 21.51 8.39 11.27
N GLY A 97 20.71 9.09 10.46
CA GLY A 97 21.22 10.15 9.60
C GLY A 97 20.14 10.80 8.76
N PHE A 98 20.55 11.46 7.67
CA PHE A 98 19.66 12.14 6.74
C PHE A 98 19.73 11.54 5.34
N LEU A 99 18.57 11.27 4.75
CA LEU A 99 18.48 11.14 3.29
C LEU A 99 18.28 12.52 2.68
N ARG A 100 19.24 12.96 1.86
CA ARG A 100 19.13 14.15 1.02
C ARG A 100 18.56 13.76 -0.33
N ILE A 101 17.32 14.14 -0.61
CA ILE A 101 16.60 13.76 -1.83
C ILE A 101 16.34 15.02 -2.66
N PRO A 102 16.69 15.08 -3.96
CA PRO A 102 16.35 16.24 -4.79
C PRO A 102 14.84 16.40 -4.90
N ARG A 103 14.35 17.65 -4.80
CA ARG A 103 12.92 17.97 -4.87
C ARG A 103 12.44 17.97 -6.32
N GLU A 104 12.37 16.79 -6.91
CA GLU A 104 11.90 16.59 -8.27
C GLU A 104 11.03 15.33 -8.39
N LYS A 105 10.08 15.37 -9.34
CA LYS A 105 9.20 14.25 -9.62
C LYS A 105 10.02 13.04 -10.10
N GLY A 106 9.79 11.88 -9.50
CA GLY A 106 10.52 10.65 -9.81
C GLY A 106 11.87 10.51 -9.09
N ALA A 107 12.16 11.35 -8.09
CA ALA A 107 13.28 11.09 -7.17
C ALA A 107 13.06 9.79 -6.37
N ILE A 108 11.80 9.47 -6.07
CA ILE A 108 11.37 8.21 -5.47
C ILE A 108 10.27 7.55 -6.32
N TYR A 109 10.35 6.23 -6.48
CA TYR A 109 9.35 5.45 -7.17
C TYR A 109 8.57 4.59 -6.19
N VAL A 110 7.25 4.77 -6.13
CA VAL A 110 6.41 4.00 -5.22
C VAL A 110 6.37 2.56 -5.68
N ILE A 111 6.78 1.63 -4.82
CA ILE A 111 6.64 0.19 -5.05
C ILE A 111 5.31 -0.27 -4.46
N ASP A 112 4.98 0.18 -3.26
CA ASP A 112 3.72 -0.15 -2.60
C ASP A 112 3.11 1.04 -1.88
N GLY A 113 1.82 1.29 -2.14
CA GLY A 113 1.09 2.41 -1.57
C GLY A 113 0.65 3.48 -2.54
N GLN A 114 0.60 3.20 -3.85
CA GLN A 114 0.16 4.16 -4.86
C GLN A 114 -1.18 4.84 -4.50
N HIS A 115 -2.16 4.09 -3.97
CA HIS A 115 -3.46 4.63 -3.59
C HIS A 115 -3.39 5.62 -2.42
N ARG A 116 -2.38 5.48 -1.55
CA ARG A 116 -2.12 6.43 -0.45
C ARG A 116 -1.56 7.74 -0.99
N CYS A 117 -0.56 7.68 -1.87
CA CYS A 117 -0.04 8.87 -2.54
C CYS A 117 -1.13 9.58 -3.34
N MET A 118 -1.93 8.83 -4.11
CA MET A 118 -3.08 9.39 -4.84
C MET A 118 -4.12 9.99 -3.89
N GLY A 119 -4.40 9.37 -2.74
CA GLY A 119 -5.31 9.93 -1.74
C GLY A 119 -4.87 11.33 -1.26
N PHE A 120 -3.58 11.51 -0.98
CA PHE A 120 -3.03 12.83 -0.64
C PHE A 120 -3.04 13.81 -1.82
N ASP A 121 -2.81 13.34 -3.05
CA ASP A 121 -2.91 14.17 -4.25
C ASP A 121 -4.33 14.70 -4.43
N LEU A 122 -5.32 13.83 -4.24
CA LEU A 122 -6.74 14.20 -4.25
C LEU A 122 -7.10 15.20 -3.14
N LEU A 123 -6.51 15.07 -1.94
CA LEU A 123 -6.68 16.07 -0.87
C LEU A 123 -6.09 17.42 -1.28
N LYS A 124 -4.87 17.44 -1.82
CA LYS A 124 -4.22 18.66 -2.31
C LYS A 124 -5.08 19.38 -3.36
N ARG A 125 -5.51 18.65 -4.40
CA ARG A 125 -6.38 19.19 -5.46
C ARG A 125 -7.72 19.70 -4.91
N SER A 126 -8.25 19.08 -3.85
CA SER A 126 -9.45 19.56 -3.16
C SER A 126 -9.21 20.86 -2.39
N ILE A 127 -8.03 21.04 -1.79
CA ILE A 127 -7.65 22.25 -1.05
C ILE A 127 -7.39 23.40 -2.03
N GLU A 128 -6.78 23.11 -3.18
CA GLU A 128 -6.48 24.07 -4.25
C GLU A 128 -7.73 24.45 -5.08
N GLY A 129 -8.89 23.84 -4.82
CA GLY A 129 -10.15 24.15 -5.50
C GLY A 129 -10.30 23.53 -6.90
N GLU A 130 -9.39 22.62 -7.30
CA GLU A 130 -9.46 21.92 -8.58
C GLU A 130 -10.55 20.84 -8.64
N ARG A 131 -11.11 20.46 -7.49
CA ARG A 131 -12.21 19.49 -7.38
C ARG A 131 -13.20 19.88 -6.27
N LYS A 132 -14.34 19.19 -6.25
CA LYS A 132 -15.34 19.33 -5.19
C LYS A 132 -14.68 19.18 -3.81
N PRO A 133 -14.92 20.11 -2.87
CA PRO A 133 -14.33 20.07 -1.55
C PRO A 133 -14.67 18.76 -0.84
N LEU A 134 -13.63 18.07 -0.36
CA LEU A 134 -13.74 16.97 0.60
C LEU A 134 -13.89 17.49 2.05
N LEU A 135 -13.70 18.79 2.26
CA LEU A 135 -13.69 19.48 3.56
C LEU A 135 -14.42 20.83 3.46
N GLN A 136 -15.12 21.24 4.52
CA GLN A 136 -15.81 22.53 4.55
C GLN A 136 -14.87 23.72 4.88
N ALA A 137 -13.77 23.52 5.61
CA ALA A 137 -12.66 24.48 5.83
C ALA A 137 -11.46 23.81 6.53
N GLY A 138 -10.24 24.39 6.41
CA GLY A 138 -9.09 24.04 7.28
C GLY A 138 -8.19 22.86 6.84
N GLY A 139 -8.28 22.42 5.57
CA GLY A 139 -7.60 21.21 5.09
C GLY A 139 -6.09 21.31 4.85
N GLU A 140 -5.48 22.50 4.84
CA GLU A 140 -4.06 22.67 4.53
C GLU A 140 -3.12 21.88 5.46
N SER A 141 -3.51 21.73 6.73
CA SER A 141 -2.76 20.94 7.71
C SER A 141 -2.62 19.46 7.32
N LEU A 142 -3.54 18.92 6.50
CA LEU A 142 -3.44 17.56 5.98
C LEU A 142 -2.28 17.38 5.00
N LEU A 143 -1.76 18.46 4.41
CA LEU A 143 -0.55 18.43 3.59
C LEU A 143 0.73 18.39 4.44
N ASP A 144 0.64 18.66 5.74
CA ASP A 144 1.72 18.46 6.71
C ASP A 144 1.60 17.10 7.43
N TYR A 145 0.60 16.28 7.09
CA TYR A 145 0.46 14.92 7.62
C TYR A 145 1.75 14.13 7.40
N GLU A 146 2.28 13.54 8.47
CA GLU A 146 3.51 12.76 8.42
C GLU A 146 3.22 11.32 7.98
N VAL A 147 3.67 10.98 6.79
CA VAL A 147 3.52 9.65 6.21
C VAL A 147 4.78 8.84 6.48
N PRO A 148 4.71 7.66 7.13
CA PRO A 148 5.87 6.78 7.25
C PRO A 148 6.28 6.25 5.87
N VAL A 149 7.58 6.25 5.60
CA VAL A 149 8.14 5.81 4.31
C VAL A 149 9.33 4.90 4.56
N THR A 150 9.32 3.75 3.88
CA THR A 150 10.44 2.82 3.81
C THR A 150 11.08 2.96 2.43
N PHE A 151 12.32 3.44 2.39
CA PHE A 151 13.10 3.60 1.17
C PHE A 151 13.96 2.37 0.96
N ILE A 152 14.00 1.85 -0.26
CA ILE A 152 14.93 0.81 -0.70
C ILE A 152 15.98 1.47 -1.57
N ASP A 153 17.26 1.22 -1.29
CA ASP A 153 18.33 1.48 -2.26
C ASP A 153 18.25 0.43 -3.37
N ALA A 154 17.40 0.69 -4.37
CA ALA A 154 17.10 -0.27 -5.43
C ALA A 154 18.30 -0.54 -6.33
N ARG A 155 19.21 0.44 -6.46
CA ARG A 155 20.45 0.29 -7.24
C ARG A 155 21.38 -0.70 -6.57
N LYS A 156 21.70 -0.48 -5.29
CA LYS A 156 22.54 -1.42 -4.52
C LYS A 156 21.90 -2.80 -4.40
N ALA A 157 20.58 -2.86 -4.28
CA ALA A 157 19.84 -4.12 -4.29
C ALA A 157 19.96 -4.87 -5.64
N ALA A 158 19.89 -4.16 -6.76
CA ALA A 158 20.03 -4.75 -8.09
C ALA A 158 21.44 -5.27 -8.34
N ASP A 159 22.47 -4.51 -7.91
CA ASP A 159 23.86 -4.93 -7.99
C ASP A 159 24.10 -6.21 -7.16
N LEU A 160 23.66 -6.22 -5.90
CA LEU A 160 23.76 -7.39 -5.02
C LEU A 160 23.02 -8.62 -5.57
N ALA A 161 21.84 -8.42 -6.18
CA ALA A 161 21.06 -9.51 -6.75
C ALA A 161 21.70 -10.05 -8.05
N THR A 162 22.31 -9.18 -8.86
CA THR A 162 23.00 -9.54 -10.10
C THR A 162 24.12 -10.55 -9.85
N GLU A 163 24.82 -10.45 -8.72
CA GLU A 163 25.88 -11.39 -8.33
C GLU A 163 25.37 -12.80 -8.00
N LYS A 164 24.07 -12.95 -7.72
CA LYS A 164 23.48 -14.19 -7.19
C LYS A 164 22.61 -14.94 -8.19
N ILE A 165 22.32 -14.34 -9.35
CA ILE A 165 21.46 -14.92 -10.37
C ILE A 165 22.27 -15.56 -11.50
N ASP A 166 21.62 -16.44 -12.26
CA ASP A 166 22.15 -16.95 -13.51
C ASP A 166 22.04 -15.86 -14.61
N LYS A 167 23.19 -15.29 -14.97
CA LYS A 167 23.28 -14.23 -15.99
C LYS A 167 22.92 -14.72 -17.39
N SER A 168 23.04 -16.01 -17.68
CA SER A 168 22.67 -16.55 -19.00
C SER A 168 21.19 -16.41 -19.29
N ILE A 169 20.34 -16.53 -18.26
CA ILE A 169 18.90 -16.28 -18.37
C ILE A 169 18.65 -14.79 -18.62
N LEU A 170 19.37 -13.93 -17.93
CA LEU A 170 19.20 -12.49 -18.07
C LEU A 170 19.59 -12.00 -19.47
N GLU A 171 20.68 -12.51 -20.02
CA GLU A 171 21.12 -12.23 -21.38
C GLU A 171 20.12 -12.77 -22.41
N ARG A 172 19.68 -14.02 -22.25
CA ARG A 172 18.74 -14.66 -23.18
C ARG A 172 17.36 -13.98 -23.20
N GLU A 173 16.81 -13.71 -22.03
CA GLU A 173 15.42 -13.23 -21.90
C GLU A 173 15.31 -11.69 -21.98
N LEU A 174 16.30 -10.96 -21.46
CA LEU A 174 16.26 -9.50 -21.32
C LEU A 174 17.39 -8.76 -22.03
N GLY A 175 18.29 -9.47 -22.72
CA GLY A 175 19.35 -8.87 -23.54
C GLY A 175 20.36 -8.03 -22.76
N ARG A 176 20.60 -8.37 -21.47
CA ARG A 176 21.49 -7.62 -20.58
C ARG A 176 22.18 -8.52 -19.57
N ASP A 177 23.28 -8.04 -19.03
CA ASP A 177 24.18 -8.76 -18.11
C ASP A 177 23.95 -8.42 -16.62
N LYS A 178 23.12 -7.41 -16.33
CA LYS A 178 22.78 -6.96 -14.98
C LYS A 178 21.31 -6.58 -14.77
N LEU A 179 20.83 -6.84 -13.56
CA LEU A 179 19.53 -6.36 -13.12
C LEU A 179 19.55 -4.83 -13.02
N ARG A 180 18.36 -4.24 -13.13
CA ARG A 180 18.11 -2.82 -12.91
C ARG A 180 17.19 -2.64 -11.71
N GLU A 181 17.06 -1.40 -11.26
CA GLU A 181 16.19 -1.00 -10.17
C GLU A 181 14.75 -1.49 -10.38
N GLU A 182 14.23 -1.44 -11.62
CA GLU A 182 12.88 -1.92 -11.93
C GLU A 182 12.68 -3.42 -11.66
N ASP A 183 13.72 -4.25 -11.78
CA ASP A 183 13.58 -5.69 -11.53
C ASP A 183 13.41 -5.96 -10.04
N VAL A 184 14.18 -5.24 -9.21
CA VAL A 184 14.04 -5.26 -7.76
C VAL A 184 12.65 -4.76 -7.36
N GLU A 185 12.23 -3.62 -7.90
CA GLU A 185 10.91 -3.05 -7.66
C GLU A 185 9.78 -4.04 -8.03
N ARG A 186 9.88 -4.73 -9.17
CA ARG A 186 8.93 -5.78 -9.59
C ARG A 186 8.84 -6.91 -8.59
N VAL A 187 9.97 -7.39 -8.08
CA VAL A 187 10.01 -8.47 -7.08
C VAL A 187 9.30 -8.03 -5.79
N PHE A 188 9.64 -6.85 -5.26
CA PHE A 188 8.99 -6.33 -4.05
C PHE A 188 7.49 -6.09 -4.25
N PHE A 189 7.09 -5.49 -5.37
CA PHE A 189 5.69 -5.28 -5.71
C PHE A 189 4.92 -6.61 -5.76
N PHE A 190 5.47 -7.60 -6.46
CA PHE A 190 4.85 -8.92 -6.62
C PHE A 190 4.71 -9.63 -5.28
N ILE A 191 5.78 -9.74 -4.49
CA ILE A 191 5.76 -10.43 -3.20
C ILE A 191 4.78 -9.75 -2.24
N THR A 192 4.85 -8.42 -2.10
CA THR A 192 3.99 -7.67 -1.18
C THR A 192 2.51 -7.89 -1.51
N ASN A 193 2.13 -7.74 -2.78
CA ASN A 193 0.73 -7.82 -3.20
C ASN A 193 0.20 -9.26 -3.29
N LYS A 194 1.03 -10.22 -3.70
CA LYS A 194 0.59 -11.61 -3.88
C LYS A 194 0.64 -12.42 -2.60
N THR A 195 1.62 -12.17 -1.74
CA THR A 195 1.91 -13.05 -0.58
C THR A 195 1.57 -12.41 0.76
N GLN A 196 1.91 -11.13 0.98
CA GLN A 196 1.84 -10.54 2.32
C GLN A 196 0.50 -9.85 2.64
N LYS A 197 -0.17 -9.25 1.66
CA LYS A 197 -1.37 -8.42 1.90
C LYS A 197 -2.71 -9.15 1.97
N SER A 198 -2.73 -10.46 1.72
CA SER A 198 -4.00 -11.17 1.62
C SER A 198 -4.63 -11.42 2.99
N LEU A 199 -5.75 -10.76 3.27
CA LEU A 199 -6.60 -11.07 4.42
C LEU A 199 -7.73 -12.01 3.98
N GLN A 200 -7.94 -13.09 4.72
CA GLN A 200 -9.04 -14.03 4.47
C GLN A 200 -10.40 -13.32 4.55
N ALA A 201 -11.30 -13.59 3.60
CA ALA A 201 -12.60 -12.94 3.50
C ALA A 201 -13.41 -12.98 4.81
N THR A 202 -13.52 -14.15 5.45
CA THR A 202 -14.20 -14.27 6.74
C THR A 202 -13.62 -13.36 7.82
N LEU A 203 -12.28 -13.25 7.88
CA LEU A 203 -11.63 -12.40 8.88
C LEU A 203 -11.90 -10.91 8.62
N LYS A 204 -12.12 -10.52 7.36
CA LYS A 204 -12.57 -9.16 7.03
C LYS A 204 -13.95 -8.88 7.62
N ASP A 205 -14.93 -9.76 7.39
CA ASP A 205 -16.30 -9.57 7.88
C ASP A 205 -16.34 -9.53 9.41
N VAL A 206 -15.60 -10.43 10.08
CA VAL A 206 -15.53 -10.48 11.55
C VAL A 206 -14.84 -9.23 12.13
N ASN A 207 -13.73 -8.77 11.54
CA ASN A 207 -13.08 -7.54 11.99
C ASN A 207 -13.96 -6.32 11.75
N MET A 208 -14.70 -6.28 10.63
CA MET A 208 -15.66 -5.21 10.34
C MET A 208 -16.72 -5.14 11.43
N TYR A 209 -17.29 -6.28 11.83
CA TYR A 209 -18.23 -6.37 12.95
C TYR A 209 -17.66 -5.84 14.27
N PHE A 210 -16.43 -6.23 14.64
CA PHE A 210 -15.83 -5.76 15.89
C PHE A 210 -15.52 -4.26 15.87
N ILE A 211 -15.00 -3.72 14.77
CA ILE A 211 -14.74 -2.28 14.62
C ILE A 211 -16.06 -1.51 14.69
N ALA A 212 -17.07 -1.98 13.96
CA ALA A 212 -18.42 -1.42 13.93
C ALA A 212 -19.09 -1.42 15.32
N SER A 213 -18.93 -2.50 16.08
CA SER A 213 -19.49 -2.67 17.43
C SER A 213 -18.72 -1.86 18.48
N ALA A 214 -17.44 -1.58 18.25
CA ALA A 214 -16.65 -0.68 19.08
C ALA A 214 -17.02 0.81 18.89
N GLY A 215 -17.87 1.12 17.90
CA GLY A 215 -18.35 2.46 17.64
C GLY A 215 -17.36 3.34 16.86
N ILE A 216 -16.29 2.77 16.31
CA ILE A 216 -15.31 3.50 15.49
C ILE A 216 -15.95 3.89 14.14
N LYS A 217 -15.83 5.18 13.78
CA LYS A 217 -16.46 5.76 12.57
C LYS A 217 -15.44 6.29 11.56
N GLY A 218 -15.94 6.61 10.36
CA GLY A 218 -15.17 7.31 9.32
C GLY A 218 -14.23 6.38 8.54
N ILE A 219 -14.50 5.07 8.55
CA ILE A 219 -13.78 4.07 7.76
C ILE A 219 -14.63 3.71 6.54
N PRO A 220 -14.31 4.21 5.32
CA PRO A 220 -15.25 4.19 4.19
C PRO A 220 -15.78 2.80 3.82
N ILE A 221 -14.94 1.76 3.88
CA ILE A 221 -15.38 0.40 3.55
C ILE A 221 -16.36 -0.17 4.58
N ILE A 222 -16.26 0.24 5.85
CA ILE A 222 -17.18 -0.20 6.92
C ILE A 222 -18.48 0.56 6.81
N GLU A 223 -18.43 1.85 6.50
CA GLU A 223 -19.65 2.66 6.29
C GLU A 223 -20.43 2.18 5.05
N GLU A 224 -19.73 1.93 3.93
CA GLU A 224 -20.35 1.43 2.69
C GLU A 224 -20.93 0.02 2.84
N GLN A 225 -20.27 -0.84 3.63
CA GLN A 225 -20.64 -2.25 3.78
C GLN A 225 -21.15 -2.57 5.19
N ARG A 226 -21.77 -1.59 5.85
CA ARG A 226 -22.21 -1.72 7.26
C ARG A 226 -23.09 -2.95 7.48
N TRP A 227 -23.96 -3.25 6.52
CA TRP A 227 -24.83 -4.42 6.53
C TRP A 227 -24.08 -5.74 6.73
N ARG A 228 -22.84 -5.87 6.22
CA ARG A 228 -22.02 -7.07 6.40
C ARG A 228 -21.65 -7.26 7.88
N ALA A 229 -21.29 -6.17 8.56
CA ALA A 229 -21.04 -6.20 10.00
C ALA A 229 -22.30 -6.55 10.78
N ASP A 230 -23.44 -5.97 10.42
CA ASP A 230 -24.72 -6.19 11.11
C ASP A 230 -25.24 -7.63 10.91
N THR A 231 -24.80 -8.32 9.87
CA THR A 231 -25.15 -9.71 9.57
C THR A 231 -24.30 -10.73 10.36
N VAL A 232 -23.11 -10.35 10.83
CA VAL A 232 -22.21 -11.26 11.57
C VAL A 232 -22.88 -11.89 12.80
N PRO A 233 -23.62 -11.16 13.66
CA PRO A 233 -24.36 -11.75 14.78
C PRO A 233 -25.34 -12.85 14.34
N ILE A 234 -26.09 -12.63 13.26
CA ILE A 234 -27.08 -13.61 12.75
C ILE A 234 -26.37 -14.90 12.35
N VAL A 235 -25.28 -14.79 11.58
CA VAL A 235 -24.52 -15.96 11.11
C VAL A 235 -23.81 -16.66 12.26
N ARG A 236 -23.39 -15.92 13.29
CA ARG A 236 -22.85 -16.48 14.54
C ARG A 236 -23.92 -17.30 15.25
N ASP A 237 -25.11 -16.75 15.44
CA ASP A 237 -26.19 -17.41 16.16
C ASP A 237 -26.64 -18.67 15.40
N LEU A 238 -26.81 -18.59 14.07
CA LEU A 238 -27.08 -19.76 13.21
C LEU A 238 -26.01 -20.87 13.29
N ARG A 239 -24.76 -20.52 13.60
CA ARG A 239 -23.68 -21.49 13.74
C ARG A 239 -23.65 -22.15 15.11
N TYR A 240 -23.87 -21.37 16.16
CA TYR A 240 -23.57 -21.76 17.54
C TYR A 240 -24.82 -22.14 18.35
N ASP A 241 -26.01 -21.79 17.89
CA ASP A 241 -27.27 -22.21 18.49
C ASP A 241 -27.56 -23.69 18.15
N PRO A 242 -27.63 -24.60 19.15
CA PRO A 242 -27.96 -26.01 18.93
C PRO A 242 -29.29 -26.27 18.23
N ASP A 243 -30.25 -25.35 18.36
CA ASP A 243 -31.58 -25.47 17.73
C ASP A 243 -31.57 -24.96 16.28
N SER A 244 -30.45 -24.39 15.81
CA SER A 244 -30.32 -23.92 14.44
C SER A 244 -30.19 -25.07 13.44
N PRO A 245 -30.88 -25.02 12.28
CA PRO A 245 -30.64 -25.97 11.19
C PRO A 245 -29.22 -25.88 10.61
N LEU A 246 -28.45 -24.83 10.94
CA LEU A 246 -27.08 -24.62 10.50
C LEU A 246 -26.03 -24.84 11.59
N TYR A 247 -26.44 -25.42 12.74
CA TYR A 247 -25.55 -25.66 13.88
C TYR A 247 -24.30 -26.44 13.46
N GLY A 248 -23.12 -25.84 13.70
CA GLY A 248 -21.83 -26.44 13.36
C GLY A 248 -21.49 -26.54 11.86
N LEU A 249 -22.42 -26.20 10.95
CA LEU A 249 -22.26 -26.35 9.49
C LEU A 249 -21.56 -25.16 8.84
N ILE A 250 -21.61 -23.99 9.45
CA ILE A 250 -20.95 -22.77 8.97
C ILE A 250 -19.48 -22.76 9.39
N ARG A 251 -18.58 -22.59 8.43
CA ARG A 251 -17.13 -22.55 8.62
C ARG A 251 -16.61 -21.11 8.73
N ILE A 252 -16.07 -20.75 9.89
CA ILE A 252 -15.45 -19.43 10.13
C ILE A 252 -13.96 -19.42 9.75
N VAL A 253 -13.12 -20.30 10.32
CA VAL A 253 -11.68 -20.39 9.99
C VAL A 253 -11.23 -21.86 9.99
N GLY A 254 -10.22 -22.23 9.19
CA GLY A 254 -9.57 -23.56 9.21
C GLY A 254 -9.56 -24.32 7.87
N PRO A 255 -8.73 -25.39 7.76
CA PRO A 255 -8.59 -26.19 6.55
C PRO A 255 -9.89 -26.92 6.15
N THR A 256 -9.98 -27.28 4.88
CA THR A 256 -11.16 -27.96 4.31
C THR A 256 -11.20 -29.42 4.80
N GLY A 257 -12.11 -29.70 5.74
CA GLY A 257 -12.44 -31.06 6.20
C GLY A 257 -13.91 -31.36 5.91
N ALA A 258 -14.19 -32.60 5.51
CA ALA A 258 -15.39 -33.07 4.79
C ALA A 258 -16.75 -33.00 5.52
N GLN A 259 -16.95 -32.14 6.52
CA GLN A 259 -18.21 -32.00 7.25
C GLN A 259 -18.71 -30.56 7.43
N ARG A 260 -18.03 -29.55 6.85
CA ARG A 260 -18.44 -28.13 6.96
C ARG A 260 -18.58 -27.50 5.58
N THR A 261 -19.80 -27.46 5.08
CA THR A 261 -20.11 -27.19 3.67
C THR A 261 -20.20 -25.71 3.34
N ILE A 262 -20.57 -24.85 4.31
CA ILE A 262 -20.88 -23.44 4.07
C ILE A 262 -19.75 -22.54 4.56
N ARG A 263 -19.17 -21.72 3.68
CA ARG A 263 -18.19 -20.69 4.07
C ARG A 263 -18.90 -19.48 4.66
N PHE A 264 -18.47 -19.03 5.83
CA PHE A 264 -19.05 -17.86 6.52
C PHE A 264 -19.17 -16.62 5.63
N SER A 265 -18.10 -16.24 4.94
CA SER A 265 -18.11 -15.05 4.08
C SER A 265 -19.03 -15.20 2.86
N SER A 266 -19.17 -16.42 2.34
CA SER A 266 -20.07 -16.72 1.22
C SER A 266 -21.53 -16.66 1.67
N PHE A 267 -21.82 -17.11 2.90
CA PHE A 267 -23.16 -17.02 3.48
C PHE A 267 -23.55 -15.57 3.79
N ILE A 268 -22.64 -14.76 4.34
CA ILE A 268 -22.88 -13.32 4.48
C ILE A 268 -23.18 -12.68 3.13
N SER A 269 -22.38 -12.97 2.11
CA SER A 269 -22.63 -12.45 0.76
C SER A 269 -23.96 -12.92 0.15
N SER A 270 -24.52 -14.08 0.54
CA SER A 270 -25.83 -14.51 0.05
C SER A 270 -27.01 -13.83 0.74
N LEU A 271 -26.75 -13.02 1.77
CA LEU A 271 -27.75 -12.20 2.46
C LEU A 271 -27.75 -10.75 1.95
N GLU A 272 -27.02 -10.48 0.87
CA GLU A 272 -27.09 -9.22 0.12
C GLU A 272 -28.36 -9.24 -0.74
N ASP A 273 -29.32 -8.36 -0.43
CA ASP A 273 -30.55 -8.15 -1.21
C ASP A 273 -30.28 -7.54 -2.59
#